data_AF-A0A0C3F4F8-F1
#
_entry.id   AF-A0A0C3F4F8-F1
#
_cell.length_a   1.000
_cell.length_b   1.000
_cell.length_c   1.000
_cell.angle_alpha   90.00
_cell.angle_beta   90.00
_cell.angle_gamma   90.00
#
_symmetry.space_group_name_H-M   'P 1'
#
loop_
_entity.id
_entity.type
_entity.pdbx_description
1 polymer ?
#
loop_
_entity_poly.entity_id
_entity_poly.type
_entity_poly.pdbx_seq_one_letter_code
_entity_poly.pdbx_strand_id
1 'polypeptide(L)'
;WCEKNDFKSKLPKAVKKAEEAEATMRQGQLDSHLQEMPCKERVIPYTDALFRKAAIEWLVATDQPIQALEHPAFQKMIGIAARATNGIIIPNRKATRQEIMNMFKNQLIHLKERLNVSFYIFEPKSKS
;
A
#
# COMPACT_ATOMS: atom_id res chain seq x y z
N TRP A 1 -47.60 44.46 -17.75
CA TRP A 1 -47.80 44.21 -19.20
C TRP A 1 -46.76 43.25 -19.74
N CYS A 2 -45.46 43.47 -19.49
CA CYS A 2 -44.38 42.57 -19.93
C CYS A 2 -44.51 41.12 -19.42
N GLU A 3 -44.84 40.90 -18.15
CA GLU A 3 -45.05 39.56 -17.57
C GLU A 3 -46.33 38.88 -18.07
N LYS A 4 -47.37 39.65 -18.39
CA LYS A 4 -48.65 39.13 -18.92
C LYS A 4 -48.56 38.67 -20.38
N ASN A 5 -47.46 38.97 -21.09
CA ASN A 5 -47.29 38.69 -22.52
C ASN A 5 -45.97 37.98 -22.83
N ASP A 6 -45.31 37.37 -21.84
CA ASP A 6 -44.03 36.67 -22.00
C ASP A 6 -42.96 37.47 -22.75
N PHE A 7 -42.92 38.78 -22.52
CA PHE A 7 -42.03 39.66 -23.27
C PHE A 7 -40.57 39.45 -22.85
N LYS A 8 -39.82 38.70 -23.67
CA LYS A 8 -38.38 38.50 -23.49
C LYS A 8 -37.61 39.73 -23.96
N SER A 9 -36.98 40.45 -23.04
CA SER A 9 -36.13 41.60 -23.35
C SER A 9 -34.93 41.17 -24.19
N LYS A 10 -34.86 41.63 -25.45
CA LYS A 10 -33.73 41.39 -26.37
C LYS A 10 -32.66 42.48 -26.27
N LEU A 11 -32.72 43.33 -25.25
CA LEU A 11 -31.72 44.36 -25.04
C LEU A 11 -30.37 43.70 -24.69
N PRO A 12 -29.25 44.09 -25.33
CA PRO A 12 -27.96 43.43 -25.14
C PRO A 12 -27.52 43.33 -23.67
N LYS A 13 -27.85 44.34 -22.85
CA LYS A 13 -27.55 44.35 -21.42
C LYS A 13 -28.35 43.32 -20.61
N ALA A 14 -29.60 43.08 -20.99
CA ALA A 14 -30.47 42.13 -20.30
C ALA A 14 -30.11 40.68 -20.65
N VAL A 15 -29.79 40.44 -21.93
CA VAL A 15 -29.34 39.13 -22.43
C VAL A 15 -28.02 38.73 -21.77
N LYS A 16 -27.02 39.62 -21.74
CA LYS A 16 -25.73 39.35 -21.07
C LYS A 16 -25.89 39.00 -19.60
N LYS A 17 -26.75 39.72 -18.87
CA LYS A 17 -26.98 39.46 -17.45
C LYS A 17 -27.65 38.09 -17.20
N ALA A 18 -28.52 37.65 -18.11
CA ALA A 18 -29.14 36.33 -18.06
C ALA A 18 -28.13 35.22 -18.38
N GLU A 19 -27.28 35.42 -19.39
CA GLU A 19 -26.19 34.51 -19.76
C GLU A 19 -25.15 34.38 -18.64
N GLU A 20 -24.77 35.49 -18.00
CA GLU A 20 -23.87 35.50 -16.84
C GLU A 20 -24.48 34.77 -15.63
N ALA A 21 -25.77 34.99 -15.35
CA ALA A 21 -26.48 34.26 -14.30
C ALA A 21 -26.56 32.75 -14.59
N GLU A 22 -26.83 32.37 -15.83
CA GLU A 22 -26.87 30.97 -16.27
C GLU A 22 -25.47 30.32 -16.24
N ALA A 23 -24.43 31.03 -16.66
CA ALA A 23 -23.05 30.57 -16.60
C ALA A 23 -22.58 30.38 -15.15
N THR A 24 -22.99 31.27 -14.24
CA THR A 24 -22.70 31.17 -12.80
C THR A 24 -23.42 29.96 -12.19
N MET A 25 -24.68 29.70 -12.58
CA MET A 25 -25.40 28.49 -12.15
C MET A 25 -24.76 27.20 -12.68
N ARG A 26 -24.25 27.21 -13.92
CA ARG A 26 -23.56 26.05 -14.53
C ARG A 26 -22.17 25.79 -13.94
N GLN A 27 -21.53 26.76 -13.30
CA GLN A 27 -20.24 26.56 -12.62
C GLN A 27 -20.36 25.86 -11.24
N GLY A 28 -21.58 25.68 -10.73
CA GLY A 28 -21.83 25.01 -9.46
C GLY A 28 -21.96 23.49 -9.62
N GLN A 29 -20.84 22.78 -9.81
CA GLN A 29 -20.50 21.52 -9.13
C GLN A 29 -19.37 20.78 -9.87
N LEU A 30 -18.22 20.67 -9.20
CA LEU A 30 -17.05 19.87 -9.61
C LEU A 30 -17.32 18.35 -9.65
N ASP A 31 -18.53 17.92 -9.33
CA ASP A 31 -18.90 16.52 -9.10
C ASP A 31 -18.81 15.67 -10.38
N SER A 32 -19.05 16.28 -11.56
CA SER A 32 -18.97 15.62 -12.87
C SER A 32 -17.58 15.02 -13.19
N HIS A 33 -16.52 15.54 -12.56
CA HIS A 33 -15.13 15.11 -12.78
C HIS A 33 -14.51 14.39 -11.58
N LEU A 34 -15.25 14.22 -10.48
CA LEU A 34 -14.76 13.48 -9.33
C LEU A 34 -15.10 12.00 -9.53
N GLN A 35 -14.06 11.19 -9.73
CA GLN A 35 -14.21 9.75 -9.57
C GLN A 35 -14.36 9.45 -8.08
N GLU A 36 -15.37 8.66 -7.72
CA GLU A 36 -15.45 8.05 -6.40
C GLU A 36 -14.13 7.32 -6.14
N MET A 37 -13.34 7.84 -5.19
CA MET A 37 -12.15 7.13 -4.74
C MET A 37 -12.60 5.76 -4.23
N PRO A 38 -11.96 4.65 -4.65
CA PRO A 38 -12.27 3.35 -4.07
C PRO A 38 -12.14 3.49 -2.57
N CYS A 39 -13.17 3.03 -1.86
CA CYS A 39 -13.32 3.15 -0.42
C CYS A 39 -11.97 2.79 0.22
N LYS A 40 -11.22 3.80 0.66
CA LYS A 40 -10.02 3.58 1.47
C LYS A 40 -10.58 2.89 2.71
N GLU A 41 -10.41 1.57 2.77
CA GLU A 41 -10.74 0.75 3.92
C GLU A 41 -10.31 1.53 5.15
N ARG A 42 -11.29 1.96 5.96
CA ARG A 42 -11.06 2.97 7.00
C ARG A 42 -10.02 2.41 7.94
N VAL A 43 -8.76 2.84 7.76
CA VAL A 43 -7.63 2.42 8.58
C VAL A 43 -7.99 2.88 9.99
N ILE A 44 -8.33 1.93 10.87
CA ILE A 44 -8.48 2.23 12.28
C ILE A 44 -7.16 2.88 12.70
N PRO A 45 -7.17 4.15 13.16
CA PRO A 45 -5.94 4.84 13.49
C PRO A 45 -5.15 4.03 14.50
N TYR A 46 -3.84 3.90 14.27
CA TYR A 46 -2.96 3.23 15.20
C TYR A 46 -3.06 3.89 16.59
N THR A 47 -3.23 3.08 17.62
CA THR A 47 -2.98 3.49 19.01
C THR A 47 -2.26 2.35 19.73
N ASP A 48 -1.37 2.67 20.67
CA ASP A 48 -0.64 1.66 21.44
C ASP A 48 -1.58 0.74 22.24
N ALA A 49 -2.74 1.26 22.66
CA ALA A 49 -3.74 0.48 23.37
C ALA A 49 -4.41 -0.57 22.45
N LEU A 50 -4.79 -0.19 21.24
CA LEU A 50 -5.36 -1.10 20.26
C LEU A 50 -4.35 -2.16 19.81
N PHE A 51 -3.11 -1.75 19.54
CA PHE A 51 -2.04 -2.67 19.16
C PHE A 51 -1.78 -3.70 20.26
N ARG A 52 -1.66 -3.25 21.52
CA ARG A 52 -1.44 -4.14 22.66
C ARG A 52 -2.58 -5.14 22.84
N LYS A 53 -3.83 -4.69 22.71
CA LYS A 53 -5.01 -5.56 22.80
C LYS A 53 -4.97 -6.63 21.70
N ALA A 54 -4.76 -6.22 20.45
CA ALA A 54 -4.68 -7.14 19.32
C ALA A 54 -3.52 -8.14 19.45
N ALA A 55 -2.36 -7.71 19.96
CA ALA A 55 -1.22 -8.57 20.20
C ALA A 55 -1.51 -9.63 21.27
N ILE A 56 -2.16 -9.26 22.37
CA ILE A 56 -2.56 -10.21 23.42
C ILE A 56 -3.61 -11.20 22.91
N GLU A 57 -4.62 -10.72 22.19
CA GLU A 57 -5.64 -11.58 21.57
C GLU A 57 -5.02 -12.58 20.60
N TRP A 58 -4.05 -12.14 19.79
CA TRP A 58 -3.31 -13.02 18.89
C TRP A 58 -2.50 -14.09 19.63
N LEU A 59 -1.80 -13.72 20.71
CA LEU A 59 -1.04 -14.69 21.53
C LEU A 59 -1.96 -15.80 22.07
N VAL A 60 -3.11 -15.42 22.64
CA VAL A 60 -4.07 -16.37 23.22
C VAL A 60 -4.72 -17.23 22.13
N ALA A 61 -5.12 -16.64 21.01
CA ALA A 61 -5.82 -17.36 19.95
C ALA A 61 -4.94 -18.39 19.22
N THR A 62 -3.62 -18.25 19.30
CA THR A 62 -2.66 -19.09 18.57
C THR A 62 -1.68 -19.83 19.47
N ASP A 63 -1.95 -19.84 20.79
CA ASP A 63 -1.14 -20.47 21.83
C ASP A 63 0.36 -20.13 21.70
N GLN A 64 0.66 -18.87 21.40
CA GLN A 64 2.04 -18.40 21.24
C GLN A 64 2.67 -18.14 22.60
N PRO A 65 3.99 -18.39 22.75
CA PRO A 65 4.67 -18.10 23.99
C PRO A 65 4.74 -16.57 24.18
N ILE A 66 4.65 -16.10 25.43
CA ILE A 66 4.64 -14.65 25.76
C ILE A 66 5.89 -13.94 25.21
N GLN A 67 7.04 -14.62 25.22
CA GLN A 67 8.32 -14.15 24.66
C GLN A 67 8.27 -13.84 23.15
N ALA A 68 7.22 -14.25 22.41
CA ALA A 68 7.10 -13.97 20.99
C ALA A 68 7.11 -12.45 20.68
N LEU A 69 6.58 -11.62 21.58
CA LEU A 69 6.60 -10.15 21.42
C LEU A 69 7.98 -9.53 21.67
N GLU A 70 8.83 -10.21 22.44
CA GLU A 70 10.21 -9.80 22.71
C GLU A 70 11.17 -10.24 21.59
N HIS A 71 10.75 -11.18 20.76
CA HIS A 71 11.61 -11.74 19.72
C HIS A 71 12.00 -10.67 18.69
N PRO A 72 13.31 -10.44 18.43
CA PRO A 72 13.77 -9.37 17.53
C PRO A 72 13.19 -9.45 16.12
N ALA A 73 12.96 -10.66 15.60
CA ALA A 73 12.35 -10.84 14.28
C ALA A 73 10.88 -10.38 14.23
N PHE A 74 10.13 -10.55 15.33
CA PHE A 74 8.76 -10.06 15.43
C PHE A 74 8.75 -8.53 15.44
N GLN A 75 9.59 -7.91 16.28
CA GLN A 75 9.74 -6.45 16.34
C GLN A 75 10.15 -5.86 14.98
N LYS A 76 11.08 -6.52 14.28
CA LYS A 76 11.49 -6.14 12.91
C LYS A 76 10.32 -6.21 11.92
N MET A 77 9.53 -7.28 11.98
CA MET A 77 8.34 -7.44 11.12
C MET A 77 7.34 -6.31 11.35
N ILE A 78 7.02 -5.99 12.62
CA ILE A 78 6.13 -4.88 12.98
C ILE A 78 6.72 -3.53 12.54
N GLY A 79 8.02 -3.32 12.70
CA GLY A 79 8.68 -2.10 12.24
C GLY A 79 8.63 -1.89 10.73
N ILE A 80 8.68 -2.96 9.94
CA ILE A 80 8.48 -2.91 8.48
C ILE A 80 7.01 -2.60 8.17
N ALA A 81 6.10 -3.31 8.83
CA ALA A 81 4.65 -3.13 8.71
C ALA A 81 4.20 -1.70 8.98
N ALA A 82 4.70 -1.08 10.06
CA ALA A 82 4.32 0.28 10.48
C ALA A 82 4.73 1.37 9.45
N ARG A 83 5.69 1.08 8.57
CA ARG A 83 6.15 2.01 7.52
C ARG A 83 5.39 1.83 6.20
N ALA A 84 4.52 0.83 6.10
CA ALA A 84 3.79 0.55 4.87
C ALA A 84 2.71 1.63 4.64
N THR A 85 2.72 2.25 3.47
CA THR A 85 1.77 3.31 3.10
C THR A 85 0.45 2.77 2.55
N ASN A 86 0.49 1.58 1.94
CA ASN A 86 -0.63 0.97 1.23
C ASN A 86 -1.16 -0.30 1.93
N GLY A 87 -0.99 -0.38 3.25
CA GLY A 87 -1.26 -1.60 4.00
C GLY A 87 -0.24 -2.71 3.72
N ILE A 88 -0.51 -3.91 4.24
CA ILE A 88 0.42 -5.04 4.19
C ILE A 88 -0.32 -6.26 3.65
N ILE A 89 0.31 -6.97 2.72
CA ILE A 89 -0.19 -8.24 2.20
C ILE A 89 0.48 -9.37 2.98
N ILE A 90 -0.28 -10.07 3.82
CA ILE A 90 0.21 -11.24 4.56
C ILE A 90 0.14 -12.47 3.63
N PRO A 91 1.26 -13.19 3.41
CA PRO A 91 1.26 -14.36 2.54
C PRO A 91 0.40 -15.49 3.12
N ASN A 92 -0.33 -16.19 2.25
CA ASN A 92 -1.08 -17.38 2.64
C ASN A 92 -0.15 -18.59 2.83
N ARG A 93 -0.66 -19.66 3.48
CA ARG A 93 0.11 -20.88 3.81
C ARG A 93 0.91 -21.46 2.63
N LYS A 94 0.32 -21.48 1.43
CA LYS A 94 0.98 -22.03 0.23
C LYS A 94 2.14 -21.14 -0.20
N ALA A 95 1.91 -19.83 -0.26
CA ALA A 95 2.94 -18.84 -0.58
C ALA A 95 4.07 -18.87 0.45
N THR A 96 3.75 -18.89 1.75
CA THR A 96 4.73 -18.97 2.84
C THR A 96 5.60 -20.23 2.71
N ARG A 97 5.00 -21.40 2.46
CA ARG A 97 5.75 -22.65 2.29
C ARG A 97 6.69 -22.57 1.09
N GLN A 98 6.21 -22.04 -0.04
CA GLN A 98 7.03 -21.89 -1.24
C GLN A 98 8.21 -20.96 -0.98
N GLU A 99 7.98 -19.85 -0.28
CA GLU A 99 9.03 -18.87 0.02
C GLU A 99 10.12 -19.45 0.93
N ILE A 100 9.72 -20.20 1.96
CA ILE A 100 10.68 -20.93 2.81
C ILE A 100 11.55 -21.87 1.96
N MET A 101 10.93 -22.66 1.08
CA MET A 101 11.67 -23.58 0.20
C MET A 101 12.62 -22.83 -0.76
N ASN A 102 12.21 -21.67 -1.27
CA ASN A 102 13.06 -20.83 -2.12
C ASN A 102 14.26 -20.30 -1.34
N MET A 103 14.05 -19.81 -0.11
CA MET A 103 15.14 -19.33 0.75
C MET A 103 16.18 -20.42 0.99
N PHE A 104 15.75 -21.65 1.31
CA PHE A 104 16.67 -22.78 1.48
C PHE A 104 17.46 -23.09 0.20
N LYS A 105 16.80 -23.12 -0.95
CA LYS A 105 17.48 -23.36 -2.23
C LYS A 105 18.54 -22.29 -2.52
N ASN A 106 18.22 -21.02 -2.29
CA ASN A 106 19.15 -19.93 -2.50
C ASN A 106 20.38 -20.03 -1.57
N GLN A 107 20.15 -20.37 -0.30
CA GLN A 107 21.25 -20.63 0.64
C GLN A 107 22.16 -21.77 0.17
N LEU A 108 21.59 -22.85 -0.35
CA LEU A 108 22.38 -23.97 -0.89
C LEU A 108 23.17 -23.58 -2.15
N ILE A 109 22.61 -22.73 -3.01
CA ILE A 109 23.33 -22.19 -4.17
C ILE A 109 24.53 -21.35 -3.73
N HIS A 110 24.31 -20.41 -2.80
CA HIS A 110 25.39 -19.58 -2.26
C HIS A 110 26.46 -20.41 -1.53
N LEU A 111 26.04 -21.45 -0.80
CA LEU A 111 26.98 -22.36 -0.15
C LEU A 111 27.81 -23.11 -1.19
N LYS A 112 27.18 -23.62 -2.26
CA LYS A 112 27.89 -24.27 -3.37
C LYS A 112 28.91 -23.32 -3.99
N GLU A 113 28.54 -22.08 -4.29
CA GLU A 113 29.47 -21.08 -4.86
C GLU A 113 30.69 -20.86 -3.97
N ARG A 114 30.50 -20.75 -2.65
CA ARG A 114 31.59 -20.54 -1.70
C ARG A 114 32.48 -21.76 -1.51
N LEU A 115 31.93 -22.97 -1.65
CA LEU A 115 32.67 -24.22 -1.50
C LEU A 115 33.34 -24.66 -2.81
N ASN A 116 32.84 -24.23 -3.96
CA ASN A 116 33.34 -24.62 -5.28
C ASN A 116 34.52 -23.74 -5.76
N VAL A 117 35.30 -23.19 -4.82
CA VAL A 117 36.59 -22.54 -5.12
C VAL A 117 37.55 -23.67 -5.52
N SER A 118 37.60 -23.95 -6.81
CA SER A 118 38.50 -24.93 -7.41
C SER A 118 39.94 -24.65 -6.99
N PHE A 119 40.60 -25.69 -6.49
CA PHE A 119 42.05 -25.82 -6.33
C PHE A 119 42.75 -25.51 -7.68
N TYR A 120 43.11 -24.27 -7.92
CA TYR A 120 44.16 -23.96 -8.89
C TYR A 120 45.50 -24.35 -8.26
N ILE A 121 45.78 -25.66 -8.25
CA ILE A 121 47.12 -26.16 -7.95
C ILE A 121 48.04 -25.66 -9.07
N PHE A 122 48.95 -24.80 -8.64
CA PHE A 122 50.15 -24.31 -9.30
C PHE A 122 50.76 -25.37 -10.24
N GLU A 123 50.68 -25.17 -11.56
CA GLU A 123 51.57 -25.88 -12.48
C GLU A 123 52.98 -25.27 -12.35
N PRO A 124 54.02 -26.07 -12.03
CA PRO A 124 55.38 -25.58 -12.01
C PRO A 124 55.83 -25.34 -13.45
N LYS A 125 56.14 -24.08 -13.80
CA LYS A 125 56.78 -23.74 -15.07
C LYS A 125 58.05 -24.59 -15.24
N SER A 126 58.05 -25.47 -16.23
CA SER A 126 59.25 -26.15 -16.71
C SER A 126 60.27 -25.09 -17.13
N LYS A 127 61.42 -25.07 -16.45
CA LYS A 127 62.57 -24.25 -16.82
C LYS A 127 63.18 -24.82 -18.11
N SER A 128 63.32 -23.97 -19.13
CA SER A 128 64.28 -24.16 -20.23
C SER A 128 65.61 -23.51 -19.86
#